data_AF-A0A3M7J6Q2-F1
#
_entry.id   AF-A0A3M7J6Q2-F1
#
_cell.length_a   1.000
_cell.length_b   1.000
_cell.length_c   1.000
_cell.angle_alpha   90.00
_cell.angle_beta   90.00
_cell.angle_gamma   90.00
#
_symmetry.space_group_name_H-M   'P 1'
#
loop_
_entity.id
_entity.type
_entity.pdbx_description
1 polymer ?
#
loop_
_entity_poly.entity_id
_entity_poly.type
_entity_poly.pdbx_seq_one_letter_code
_entity_poly.pdbx_strand_id
1 'polypeptide(L)'
;MVDVAAITVAVISLASSLLTAVAGGWWAYYSEERKDRRATDRLLRKYRDPLLLAAQDLQARLFNLVELSITDAFIDAGERCEDSLFIYTAFLFGQYLCWVYILRRQTQFLCFTTEERSSTKTLVENLDRIKIVLNTDRYGKLPFMLWKGDQMAIGELMCFKEGEELMCMGYSAFNAKWKQSQQLQAQSPSQLNGNGGLDGVSESSEKPIAAFAEANVFRRWFTPIEDGIHDLHDARQRKMYCPDDRLRRLQHCLADLIYALDPNGIRAVKDSTKVRPAEHCPCSSCGTALHRATSIGRNETVVGARRQDMA
;
A
#
# COMPACT_ATOMS: atom_id res chain seq x y z
N MET A 1 -51.49 -41.35 42.57
CA MET A 1 -51.70 -40.29 41.55
C MET A 1 -50.65 -39.18 41.62
N VAL A 2 -50.10 -38.85 42.81
CA VAL A 2 -49.12 -37.77 42.99
C VAL A 2 -47.75 -38.07 42.32
N ASP A 3 -47.27 -39.31 42.39
CA ASP A 3 -45.96 -39.68 41.82
C ASP A 3 -45.88 -39.59 40.29
N VAL A 4 -46.98 -39.89 39.59
CA VAL A 4 -47.05 -39.81 38.13
C VAL A 4 -46.94 -38.35 37.66
N ALA A 5 -47.54 -37.41 38.40
CA ALA A 5 -47.43 -35.98 38.11
C ALA A 5 -46.03 -35.41 38.37
N ALA A 6 -45.33 -35.91 39.40
CA ALA A 6 -43.96 -35.48 39.69
C ALA A 6 -42.98 -35.95 38.61
N ILE A 7 -43.12 -37.19 38.13
CA ILE A 7 -42.28 -37.75 37.07
C ILE A 7 -42.48 -37.01 35.74
N THR A 8 -43.72 -36.68 35.37
CA THR A 8 -44.00 -35.95 34.12
C THR A 8 -43.41 -34.54 34.14
N VAL A 9 -43.53 -33.81 35.25
CA VAL A 9 -42.92 -32.48 35.41
C VAL A 9 -41.40 -32.55 35.34
N ALA A 10 -40.78 -33.57 35.95
CA ALA A 10 -39.33 -33.75 35.91
C ALA A 10 -38.82 -34.01 34.47
N VAL A 11 -39.51 -34.84 33.69
CA VAL A 11 -39.13 -35.14 32.30
C VAL A 11 -39.27 -33.90 31.41
N ILE A 12 -40.36 -33.13 31.57
CA ILE A 12 -40.56 -31.89 30.81
C ILE A 12 -39.46 -30.88 31.14
N SER A 13 -39.10 -30.77 32.43
CA SER A 13 -38.04 -29.85 32.90
C SER A 13 -36.65 -30.24 32.39
N LEU A 14 -36.36 -31.55 32.33
CA LEU A 14 -35.13 -32.06 31.75
C LEU A 14 -35.07 -31.78 30.24
N ALA A 15 -36.16 -32.05 29.52
CA ALA A 15 -36.24 -31.85 28.08
C ALA A 15 -36.11 -30.36 27.69
N SER A 16 -36.75 -29.46 28.44
CA SER A 16 -36.65 -28.01 28.20
C SER A 16 -35.25 -27.47 28.50
N SER A 17 -34.59 -27.98 29.54
CA SER A 17 -33.20 -27.64 29.87
C SER A 17 -32.23 -28.12 28.77
N LEU A 18 -32.44 -29.32 28.22
CA LEU A 18 -31.62 -29.85 27.14
C LEU A 18 -31.77 -29.02 25.85
N LEU A 19 -33.01 -28.67 25.49
CA LEU A 19 -33.32 -27.84 24.32
C LEU A 19 -32.72 -26.45 24.42
N THR A 20 -32.82 -25.81 25.59
CA THR A 20 -32.25 -24.48 25.82
C THR A 20 -30.72 -24.50 25.76
N ALA A 21 -30.06 -25.53 26.28
CA ALA A 21 -28.61 -25.68 26.17
C ALA A 21 -28.14 -25.87 24.72
N VAL A 22 -28.82 -26.71 23.94
CA VAL A 22 -28.49 -26.94 22.52
C VAL A 22 -28.74 -25.68 21.69
N ALA A 23 -29.88 -25.03 21.87
CA ALA A 23 -30.20 -23.78 21.19
C ALA A 23 -29.22 -22.65 21.58
N GLY A 24 -28.85 -22.58 22.86
CA GLY A 24 -27.87 -21.61 23.37
C GLY A 24 -26.47 -21.83 22.79
N GLY A 25 -26.01 -23.08 22.71
CA GLY A 25 -24.73 -23.43 22.08
C GLY A 25 -24.71 -23.12 20.57
N TRP A 26 -25.78 -23.48 19.86
CA TRP A 26 -25.94 -23.15 18.43
C TRP A 26 -25.95 -21.63 18.21
N TRP A 27 -26.69 -20.90 19.04
CA TRP A 27 -26.79 -19.45 18.95
C TRP A 27 -25.48 -18.76 19.32
N ALA A 28 -24.77 -19.23 20.34
CA ALA A 28 -23.45 -18.73 20.72
C ALA A 28 -22.45 -18.90 19.57
N TYR A 29 -22.31 -20.12 19.03
CA TYR A 29 -21.43 -20.44 17.90
C TYR A 29 -21.74 -19.56 16.67
N TYR A 30 -23.01 -19.45 16.28
CA TYR A 30 -23.41 -18.64 15.13
C TYR A 30 -23.31 -17.11 15.40
N SER A 31 -23.44 -16.69 16.66
CA SER A 31 -23.26 -15.29 17.05
C SER A 31 -21.79 -14.85 17.02
N GLU A 32 -20.87 -15.76 17.33
CA GLU A 32 -19.43 -15.52 17.40
C GLU A 32 -18.88 -15.19 16.01
N GLU A 33 -19.27 -15.97 15.00
CA GLU A 33 -18.92 -15.69 13.60
C GLU A 33 -19.43 -14.31 13.13
N ARG A 34 -20.63 -13.90 13.58
CA ARG A 34 -21.17 -12.55 13.28
C ARG A 34 -20.44 -11.43 14.03
N LYS A 35 -19.97 -11.69 15.25
CA LYS A 35 -19.20 -10.72 16.05
C LYS A 35 -17.84 -10.45 15.42
N ASP A 36 -17.17 -11.50 14.98
CA ASP A 36 -15.88 -11.41 14.28
C ASP A 36 -16.03 -10.63 12.97
N ARG A 37 -17.05 -10.95 12.16
CA ARG A 37 -17.37 -10.21 10.92
C ARG A 37 -17.60 -8.71 11.18
N ARG A 38 -18.37 -8.36 12.22
CA ARG A 38 -18.60 -6.96 12.61
C ARG A 38 -17.35 -6.29 13.14
N ALA A 39 -16.44 -7.02 13.78
CA ALA A 39 -15.15 -6.49 14.21
C ALA A 39 -14.28 -6.11 12.99
N THR A 40 -14.21 -6.97 11.97
CA THR A 40 -13.51 -6.68 10.71
C THR A 40 -14.05 -5.47 9.99
N ASP A 41 -15.38 -5.42 9.80
CA ASP A 41 -16.02 -4.30 9.13
C ASP A 41 -15.75 -2.97 9.85
N ARG A 42 -15.68 -2.99 11.19
CA ARG A 42 -15.35 -1.80 11.99
C ARG A 42 -13.89 -1.38 11.83
N LEU A 43 -12.95 -2.32 11.88
CA LEU A 43 -11.53 -2.03 11.66
C LEU A 43 -11.27 -1.53 10.23
N LEU A 44 -11.83 -2.18 9.22
CA LEU A 44 -11.71 -1.74 7.83
C LEU A 44 -12.25 -0.32 7.66
N ARG A 45 -13.43 -0.01 8.21
CA ARG A 45 -13.99 1.36 8.17
C ARG A 45 -13.09 2.37 8.86
N LYS A 46 -12.44 2.00 9.96
CA LYS A 46 -11.53 2.86 10.71
C LYS A 46 -10.32 3.29 9.87
N TYR A 47 -9.72 2.36 9.12
CA TYR A 47 -8.51 2.65 8.31
C TYR A 47 -8.81 3.00 6.84
N ARG A 48 -10.08 2.95 6.43
CA ARG A 48 -10.51 3.30 5.07
C ARG A 48 -10.17 4.75 4.72
N ASP A 49 -10.47 5.68 5.62
CA ASP A 49 -10.29 7.11 5.33
C ASP A 49 -8.80 7.52 5.32
N PRO A 50 -7.96 7.10 6.29
CA PRO A 50 -6.53 7.37 6.20
C PRO A 50 -5.86 6.76 4.97
N LEU A 51 -6.24 5.53 4.59
CA LEU A 51 -5.73 4.88 3.38
C LEU A 51 -6.20 5.60 2.11
N LEU A 52 -7.45 6.07 2.08
CA LEU A 52 -7.99 6.85 0.97
C LEU A 52 -7.16 8.11 0.77
N LEU A 53 -6.97 8.92 1.83
CA LEU A 53 -6.19 10.15 1.76
C LEU A 53 -4.75 9.90 1.27
N ALA A 54 -4.07 8.90 1.85
CA ALA A 54 -2.71 8.56 1.44
C ALA A 54 -2.63 8.08 -0.03
N ALA A 55 -3.63 7.33 -0.49
CA ALA A 55 -3.70 6.90 -1.89
C ALA A 55 -3.93 8.10 -2.83
N GLN A 56 -4.74 9.07 -2.43
CA GLN A 56 -4.98 10.30 -3.20
C GLN A 56 -3.75 11.18 -3.29
N ASP A 57 -3.09 11.43 -2.17
CA ASP A 57 -1.88 12.26 -2.14
C ASP A 57 -0.78 11.64 -3.01
N LEU A 58 -0.57 10.31 -2.90
CA LEU A 58 0.37 9.60 -3.75
C LEU A 58 -0.05 9.65 -5.22
N GLN A 59 -1.32 9.39 -5.55
CA GLN A 59 -1.82 9.44 -6.92
C GLN A 59 -1.61 10.81 -7.56
N ALA A 60 -1.93 11.90 -6.84
CA ALA A 60 -1.75 13.27 -7.30
C ALA A 60 -0.26 13.59 -7.50
N ARG A 61 0.61 13.14 -6.59
CA ARG A 61 2.06 13.30 -6.76
C ARG A 61 2.58 12.58 -7.99
N LEU A 62 2.12 11.36 -8.26
CA LEU A 62 2.50 10.62 -9.48
C LEU A 62 2.01 11.30 -10.75
N PHE A 63 0.81 11.88 -10.73
CA PHE A 63 0.32 12.70 -11.85
C PHE A 63 1.28 13.88 -12.12
N ASN A 64 1.67 14.61 -11.07
CA ASN A 64 2.59 15.73 -11.21
C ASN A 64 3.98 15.31 -11.70
N LEU A 65 4.49 14.16 -11.23
CA LEU A 65 5.79 13.62 -11.66
C LEU A 65 5.79 13.20 -13.13
N VAL A 66 4.70 12.59 -13.61
CA VAL A 66 4.63 12.04 -14.97
C VAL A 66 4.16 13.08 -15.98
N GLU A 67 3.02 13.72 -15.73
CA GLU A 67 2.35 14.59 -16.71
C GLU A 67 2.90 16.02 -16.65
N LEU A 68 3.04 16.58 -15.45
CA LEU A 68 3.48 17.97 -15.27
C LEU A 68 5.00 18.12 -15.22
N SER A 69 5.74 17.01 -15.28
CA SER A 69 7.22 16.98 -15.29
C SER A 69 7.86 17.89 -14.24
N ILE A 70 7.31 17.88 -13.01
CA ILE A 70 7.79 18.76 -11.92
C ILE A 70 9.27 18.55 -11.56
N THR A 71 9.91 17.48 -12.02
CA THR A 71 11.34 17.26 -11.79
C THR A 71 12.17 18.42 -12.31
N ASP A 72 11.85 18.93 -13.49
CA ASP A 72 12.68 19.92 -14.18
C ASP A 72 12.54 21.27 -13.48
N ALA A 73 11.30 21.66 -13.17
CA ALA A 73 11.03 22.90 -12.45
C ALA A 73 11.66 22.96 -11.04
N PHE A 74 11.76 21.83 -10.34
CA PHE A 74 12.25 21.82 -8.95
C PHE A 74 13.75 21.59 -8.85
N ILE A 75 14.34 20.75 -9.71
CA ILE A 75 15.79 20.52 -9.73
C ILE A 75 16.50 21.78 -10.26
N ASP A 76 15.97 22.42 -11.30
CA ASP A 76 16.56 23.64 -11.86
C ASP A 76 16.41 24.87 -10.94
N ALA A 77 15.43 24.84 -10.01
CA ALA A 77 15.16 25.92 -9.06
C ALA A 77 16.06 25.91 -7.79
N GLY A 78 16.88 24.87 -7.60
CA GLY A 78 17.87 24.78 -6.53
C GLY A 78 17.47 23.98 -5.28
N GLU A 79 18.41 23.89 -4.33
CA GLU A 79 18.48 22.91 -3.23
C GLU A 79 17.23 22.80 -2.34
N ARG A 80 16.59 23.93 -1.97
CA ARG A 80 15.40 23.91 -1.09
C ARG A 80 14.17 23.28 -1.77
N CYS A 81 14.05 23.49 -3.09
CA CYS A 81 12.99 22.89 -3.89
C CYS A 81 13.28 21.42 -4.15
N GLU A 82 14.55 21.07 -4.34
CA GLU A 82 15.04 19.72 -4.54
C GLU A 82 14.69 18.81 -3.34
N ASP A 83 14.99 19.25 -2.11
CA ASP A 83 14.56 18.60 -0.86
C ASP A 83 13.05 18.32 -0.86
N SER A 84 12.26 19.32 -1.28
CA SER A 84 10.80 19.21 -1.35
C SER A 84 10.32 18.27 -2.46
N LEU A 85 11.15 17.98 -3.47
CA LEU A 85 10.86 17.01 -4.51
C LEU A 85 11.09 15.59 -3.98
N PHE A 86 12.30 15.31 -3.49
CA PHE A 86 12.72 13.97 -3.07
C PHE A 86 12.07 13.54 -1.75
N ILE A 87 12.22 14.33 -0.70
CA ILE A 87 11.75 13.99 0.66
C ILE A 87 10.23 13.85 0.68
N TYR A 88 9.51 14.78 0.04
CA TYR A 88 8.05 14.72 -0.01
C TYR A 88 7.54 13.53 -0.82
N THR A 89 8.18 13.19 -1.95
CA THR A 89 7.78 12.01 -2.72
C THR A 89 8.02 10.74 -1.93
N ALA A 90 9.20 10.60 -1.31
CA ALA A 90 9.52 9.48 -0.44
C ALA A 90 8.53 9.36 0.74
N PHE A 91 8.17 10.48 1.35
CA PHE A 91 7.16 10.54 2.40
C PHE A 91 5.81 9.99 1.92
N LEU A 92 5.32 10.38 0.75
CA LEU A 92 4.01 9.93 0.25
C LEU A 92 3.99 8.42 -0.05
N PHE A 93 5.07 7.87 -0.62
CA PHE A 93 5.22 6.42 -0.73
C PHE A 93 5.22 5.76 0.65
N GLY A 94 5.96 6.31 1.60
CA GLY A 94 6.02 5.83 2.97
C GLY A 94 4.66 5.86 3.68
N GLN A 95 3.91 6.94 3.53
CA GLN A 95 2.60 7.13 4.12
C GLN A 95 1.59 6.11 3.59
N TYR A 96 1.56 5.92 2.27
CA TYR A 96 0.72 4.90 1.65
C TYR A 96 1.08 3.49 2.15
N LEU A 97 2.37 3.13 2.11
CA LEU A 97 2.84 1.81 2.55
C LEU A 97 2.61 1.57 4.04
N CYS A 98 2.69 2.61 4.87
CA CYS A 98 2.35 2.56 6.28
C CYS A 98 0.89 2.17 6.49
N TRP A 99 -0.06 2.83 5.80
CA TRP A 99 -1.47 2.51 5.95
C TRP A 99 -1.81 1.12 5.41
N VAL A 100 -1.16 0.69 4.33
CA VAL A 100 -1.27 -0.71 3.85
C VAL A 100 -0.72 -1.69 4.89
N TYR A 101 0.41 -1.37 5.53
CA TYR A 101 1.01 -2.17 6.59
C TYR A 101 0.10 -2.27 7.82
N ILE A 102 -0.43 -1.14 8.31
CA ILE A 102 -1.37 -1.07 9.44
C ILE A 102 -2.62 -1.89 9.12
N LEU A 103 -3.20 -1.68 7.94
CA LEU A 103 -4.38 -2.42 7.49
C LEU A 103 -4.10 -3.93 7.51
N ARG A 104 -2.98 -4.37 6.93
CA ARG A 104 -2.60 -5.78 6.89
C ARG A 104 -2.38 -6.35 8.28
N ARG A 105 -1.62 -5.67 9.15
CA ARG A 105 -1.29 -6.13 10.50
C ARG A 105 -2.53 -6.27 11.38
N GLN A 106 -3.49 -5.38 11.23
CA GLN A 106 -4.72 -5.41 12.03
C GLN A 106 -5.83 -6.30 11.44
N THR A 107 -5.78 -6.60 10.13
CA THR A 107 -6.71 -7.52 9.48
C THR A 107 -6.22 -8.97 9.48
N GLN A 108 -4.95 -9.25 9.79
CA GLN A 108 -4.35 -10.59 9.78
C GLN A 108 -5.02 -11.60 10.75
N PHE A 109 -5.73 -11.12 11.77
CA PHE A 109 -6.47 -11.98 12.72
C PHE A 109 -7.91 -12.27 12.31
N LEU A 110 -8.38 -11.68 11.22
CA LEU A 110 -9.79 -11.74 10.84
C LEU A 110 -9.91 -12.48 9.52
N CYS A 111 -9.97 -13.81 9.64
CA CYS A 111 -10.21 -14.74 8.55
C CYS A 111 -11.30 -14.18 7.62
N PHE A 112 -10.95 -14.01 6.35
CA PHE A 112 -11.87 -13.75 5.26
C PHE A 112 -12.75 -14.98 5.08
N THR A 113 -13.76 -15.14 5.93
CA THR A 113 -14.77 -16.18 5.81
C THR A 113 -15.52 -15.98 4.50
N THR A 114 -15.54 -17.05 3.72
CA THR A 114 -16.11 -17.44 2.42
C THR A 114 -17.31 -16.69 1.80
N GLU A 115 -17.83 -15.59 2.35
CA GLU A 115 -18.87 -14.77 1.69
C GLU A 115 -18.28 -13.48 1.10
N GLU A 116 -18.25 -13.49 -0.23
CA GLU A 116 -17.83 -12.41 -1.13
C GLU A 116 -18.63 -11.11 -0.89
N ARG A 117 -18.23 -10.30 0.09
CA ARG A 117 -18.54 -8.87 -0.03
C ARG A 117 -17.68 -8.31 -1.14
N SER A 118 -18.28 -8.16 -2.32
CA SER A 118 -17.63 -7.67 -3.55
C SER A 118 -16.71 -6.46 -3.30
N SER A 119 -17.09 -5.55 -2.39
CA SER A 119 -16.28 -4.37 -2.03
C SER A 119 -14.96 -4.69 -1.31
N THR A 120 -14.96 -5.61 -0.34
CA THR A 120 -13.73 -6.02 0.39
C THR A 120 -12.81 -6.80 -0.53
N LYS A 121 -13.37 -7.69 -1.36
CA LYS A 121 -12.62 -8.42 -2.38
C LYS A 121 -11.94 -7.46 -3.36
N THR A 122 -12.70 -6.50 -3.90
CA THR A 122 -12.18 -5.46 -4.80
C THR A 122 -11.07 -4.63 -4.15
N LEU A 123 -11.20 -4.26 -2.88
CA LEU A 123 -10.16 -3.56 -2.13
C LEU A 123 -8.87 -4.38 -2.06
N VAL A 124 -8.96 -5.66 -1.67
CA VAL A 124 -7.81 -6.55 -1.57
C VAL A 124 -7.15 -6.77 -2.93
N GLU A 125 -7.94 -6.96 -3.99
CA GLU A 125 -7.42 -7.09 -5.36
C GLU A 125 -6.67 -5.83 -5.82
N ASN A 126 -7.21 -4.63 -5.53
CA ASN A 126 -6.53 -3.38 -5.87
C ASN A 126 -5.23 -3.18 -5.09
N LEU A 127 -5.22 -3.51 -3.79
CA LEU A 127 -4.00 -3.50 -2.97
C LEU A 127 -2.94 -4.47 -3.51
N ASP A 128 -3.34 -5.67 -3.93
CA ASP A 128 -2.41 -6.65 -4.48
C ASP A 128 -1.88 -6.23 -5.86
N ARG A 129 -2.71 -5.64 -6.72
CA ARG A 129 -2.25 -5.05 -8.00
C ARG A 129 -1.18 -3.99 -7.78
N ILE A 130 -1.39 -3.06 -6.85
CA ILE A 130 -0.40 -2.01 -6.53
C ILE A 130 0.91 -2.63 -6.03
N LYS A 131 0.81 -3.60 -5.11
CA LYS A 131 1.96 -4.34 -4.60
C LYS A 131 2.75 -5.04 -5.72
N ILE A 132 2.06 -5.67 -6.67
CA ILE A 132 2.69 -6.33 -7.83
C ILE A 132 3.38 -5.30 -8.73
N VAL A 133 2.72 -4.18 -9.02
CA VAL A 133 3.29 -3.10 -9.84
C VAL A 133 4.56 -2.53 -9.20
N LEU A 134 4.66 -2.47 -7.87
CA LEU A 134 5.90 -2.06 -7.19
C LEU A 134 6.98 -3.15 -7.20
N ASN A 135 6.61 -4.43 -7.09
CA ASN A 135 7.54 -5.55 -6.85
C ASN A 135 8.07 -6.26 -8.11
N THR A 136 7.48 -6.02 -9.29
CA THR A 136 7.84 -6.78 -10.50
C THR A 136 8.98 -6.13 -11.27
N ASP A 137 9.92 -6.92 -11.77
CA ASP A 137 11.02 -6.48 -12.67
C ASP A 137 10.60 -6.43 -14.15
N ARG A 138 9.47 -7.05 -14.50
CA ARG A 138 8.84 -7.03 -15.83
C ARG A 138 8.69 -5.65 -16.48
N TYR A 139 8.69 -4.58 -15.71
CA TYR A 139 8.58 -3.20 -16.20
C TYR A 139 9.92 -2.46 -16.22
N GLY A 140 11.04 -3.20 -16.16
CA GLY A 140 12.38 -2.67 -15.94
C GLY A 140 12.74 -2.65 -14.45
N LYS A 141 14.02 -2.81 -14.11
CA LYS A 141 14.48 -2.78 -12.71
C LYS A 141 14.42 -1.38 -12.09
N LEU A 142 14.50 -0.35 -12.91
CA LEU A 142 14.49 1.06 -12.52
C LEU A 142 13.57 1.82 -13.49
N PRO A 143 12.89 2.90 -13.04
CA PRO A 143 12.86 3.45 -11.68
C PRO A 143 11.65 2.99 -10.80
N PHE A 144 11.69 3.28 -9.49
CA PHE A 144 10.61 3.07 -8.49
C PHE A 144 10.19 1.61 -8.22
N MET A 145 11.03 0.63 -8.54
CA MET A 145 10.78 -0.75 -8.14
C MET A 145 11.10 -0.93 -6.65
N LEU A 146 10.16 -1.46 -5.89
CA LEU A 146 10.32 -1.77 -4.46
C LEU A 146 10.02 -3.23 -4.23
N TRP A 147 10.98 -4.00 -3.74
CA TRP A 147 10.75 -5.40 -3.42
C TRP A 147 9.74 -5.52 -2.29
N LYS A 148 9.11 -6.70 -2.16
CA LYS A 148 8.17 -6.97 -1.07
C LYS A 148 8.78 -6.70 0.32
N GLY A 149 10.08 -6.99 0.49
CA GLY A 149 10.83 -6.68 1.72
C GLY A 149 10.89 -5.17 1.98
N ASP A 150 11.29 -4.40 0.97
CA ASP A 150 11.39 -2.94 1.04
C ASP A 150 10.03 -2.31 1.37
N GLN A 151 8.97 -2.75 0.69
CA GLN A 151 7.61 -2.27 0.94
C GLN A 151 7.17 -2.49 2.40
N MET A 152 7.52 -3.66 2.97
CA MET A 152 7.22 -3.98 4.37
C MET A 152 8.07 -3.15 5.34
N ALA A 153 9.37 -3.03 5.08
CA ALA A 153 10.30 -2.27 5.92
C ALA A 153 9.91 -0.78 5.95
N ILE A 154 9.61 -0.18 4.80
CA ILE A 154 9.12 1.20 4.70
C ILE A 154 7.83 1.36 5.51
N GLY A 155 6.87 0.45 5.32
CA GLY A 155 5.58 0.51 6.04
C GLY A 155 5.75 0.39 7.55
N GLU A 156 6.66 -0.46 8.02
CA GLU A 156 6.97 -0.63 9.44
C GLU A 156 7.70 0.59 10.02
N LEU A 157 8.70 1.13 9.31
CA LEU A 157 9.46 2.31 9.73
C LEU A 157 8.61 3.57 9.84
N MET A 158 7.60 3.68 8.98
CA MET A 158 6.64 4.78 8.97
C MET A 158 5.56 4.61 10.04
N CYS A 159 5.41 3.43 10.63
CA CYS A 159 4.38 3.12 11.61
C CYS A 159 4.92 3.32 13.03
N PHE A 160 4.13 3.96 13.88
CA PHE A 160 4.40 4.00 15.32
C PHE A 160 3.12 3.74 16.12
N LYS A 161 3.28 3.36 17.39
CA LYS A 161 2.14 3.13 18.30
C LYS A 161 1.86 4.42 19.08
N GLU A 162 0.65 4.93 18.99
CA GLU A 162 0.14 6.03 19.81
C GLU A 162 -0.95 5.49 20.73
N GLY A 163 -0.60 5.27 22.01
CA GLY A 163 -1.46 4.55 22.95
C GLY A 163 -1.70 3.10 22.51
N GLU A 164 -2.95 2.76 22.18
CA GLU A 164 -3.33 1.44 21.65
C GLU A 164 -3.49 1.41 20.12
N GLU A 165 -3.30 2.55 19.44
CA GLU A 165 -3.53 2.66 18.01
C GLU A 165 -2.22 2.71 17.22
N LEU A 166 -2.24 2.16 16.01
CA LEU A 166 -1.12 2.30 15.07
C LEU A 166 -1.39 3.51 14.18
N MET A 167 -0.41 4.41 14.11
CA MET A 167 -0.49 5.65 13.37
C MET A 167 0.69 5.78 12.39
N CYS A 168 0.47 6.52 11.31
CA CYS A 168 1.51 6.89 10.37
C CYS A 168 2.29 8.11 10.86
N MET A 169 3.61 8.05 10.74
CA MET A 169 4.52 9.16 11.00
C MET A 169 4.12 10.40 10.17
N GLY A 170 4.13 11.57 10.80
CA GLY A 170 3.89 12.85 10.14
C GLY A 170 5.11 13.34 9.33
N TYR A 171 4.85 14.22 8.37
CA TYR A 171 5.88 14.73 7.46
C TYR A 171 7.06 15.43 8.17
N SER A 172 6.79 16.22 9.22
CA SER A 172 7.85 16.92 9.97
C SER A 172 8.83 15.94 10.63
N ALA A 173 8.30 14.89 11.26
CA ALA A 173 9.10 13.83 11.87
C ALA A 173 9.88 13.03 10.82
N PHE A 174 9.25 12.72 9.69
CA PHE A 174 9.89 12.07 8.55
C PHE A 174 11.07 12.89 8.03
N ASN A 175 10.86 14.18 7.78
CA ASN A 175 11.88 15.09 7.28
C ASN A 175 13.07 15.22 8.26
N ALA A 176 12.78 15.30 9.57
CA ALA A 176 13.83 15.32 10.58
C ALA A 176 14.69 14.04 10.56
N LYS A 177 14.06 12.85 10.50
CA LYS A 177 14.78 11.56 10.36
C LYS A 177 15.58 11.48 9.06
N TRP A 178 15.01 11.98 7.98
CA TRP A 178 15.68 12.02 6.69
C TRP A 178 16.96 12.86 6.74
N LYS A 179 16.87 14.11 7.23
CA LYS A 179 18.04 15.01 7.35
C LYS A 179 19.09 14.47 8.32
N GLN A 180 18.66 13.86 9.41
CA GLN A 180 19.57 13.16 10.32
C GLN A 180 20.34 12.06 9.58
N SER A 181 19.65 11.20 8.82
CA SER A 181 20.30 10.13 8.06
C SER A 181 21.30 10.65 7.01
N GLN A 182 20.98 11.76 6.34
CA GLN A 182 21.90 12.41 5.39
C GLN A 182 23.17 12.92 6.08
N GLN A 183 23.04 13.58 7.23
CA GLN A 183 24.19 14.08 8.00
C GLN A 183 25.11 12.95 8.46
N LEU A 184 24.54 11.82 8.90
CA LEU A 184 25.33 10.66 9.34
C LEU A 184 26.03 9.96 8.16
N GLN A 185 25.40 9.93 6.98
CA GLN A 185 26.02 9.42 5.75
C GLN A 185 27.20 10.28 5.29
N ALA A 186 27.09 11.61 5.41
CA ALA A 186 28.17 12.53 5.10
C ALA A 186 29.39 12.40 6.07
N GLN A 187 29.21 11.74 7.21
CA GLN A 187 30.21 11.64 8.29
C GLN A 187 30.97 10.29 8.36
N SER A 188 30.75 9.34 7.44
CA SER A 188 31.38 8.00 7.46
C SER A 188 32.53 7.85 6.45
N PRO A 189 33.58 7.01 6.66
CA PRO A 189 34.48 6.86 7.78
C PRO A 189 35.94 7.26 7.37
N SER A 190 36.15 8.44 6.80
CA SER A 190 37.51 8.95 6.52
C SER A 190 38.12 9.75 7.68
N GLN A 191 37.38 9.94 8.77
CA GLN A 191 37.74 10.83 9.90
C GLN A 191 38.04 10.10 11.22
N LEU A 192 38.00 8.75 11.27
CA LEU A 192 38.34 7.96 12.47
C LEU A 192 39.77 7.41 12.48
N ASN A 193 40.58 7.70 11.46
CA ASN A 193 41.99 7.33 11.43
C ASN A 193 42.87 8.55 11.77
N GLY A 194 42.80 8.98 13.03
CA GLY A 194 43.65 10.02 13.59
C GLY A 194 44.05 9.65 15.01
N ASN A 195 45.25 9.08 15.14
CA ASN A 195 46.07 8.87 16.35
C ASN A 195 45.50 9.32 17.71
N GLY A 196 45.45 8.39 18.68
CA GLY A 196 45.56 8.76 20.09
C GLY A 196 45.16 7.67 21.10
N GLY A 197 46.18 7.06 21.74
CA GLY A 197 46.18 6.71 23.16
C GLY A 197 45.37 5.48 23.62
N LEU A 198 46.09 4.43 23.99
CA LEU A 198 45.62 3.46 24.99
C LEU A 198 45.36 4.20 26.30
N ASP A 199 44.14 4.13 26.84
CA ASP A 199 43.84 4.05 28.28
C ASP A 199 42.34 3.82 28.54
N GLY A 200 42.03 2.86 29.41
CA GLY A 200 40.99 2.99 30.44
C GLY A 200 39.50 2.76 30.10
N VAL A 201 39.02 1.52 30.34
CA VAL A 201 37.79 1.13 31.07
C VAL A 201 36.56 2.07 31.03
N SER A 202 35.42 1.59 30.52
CA SER A 202 34.16 1.41 31.28
C SER A 202 32.94 1.16 30.37
N GLU A 203 32.19 0.15 30.77
CA GLU A 203 30.96 -0.42 30.23
C GLU A 203 29.76 0.51 30.50
N SER A 204 29.19 1.17 29.47
CA SER A 204 27.77 1.68 29.44
C SER A 204 27.36 2.37 28.12
N SER A 205 27.86 1.95 26.95
CA SER A 205 27.71 2.71 25.69
C SER A 205 27.14 1.91 24.51
N GLU A 206 26.07 1.12 24.71
CA GLU A 206 25.41 0.42 23.59
C GLU A 206 24.36 1.28 22.87
N LYS A 207 23.79 2.28 23.55
CA LYS A 207 22.68 3.11 23.05
C LYS A 207 23.02 4.07 21.88
N PRO A 208 24.23 4.67 21.78
CA PRO A 208 24.54 5.60 20.69
C PRO A 208 24.80 4.90 19.35
N ILE A 209 25.39 3.70 19.39
CA ILE A 209 25.78 2.95 18.19
C ILE A 209 24.55 2.35 17.48
N ALA A 210 23.58 1.84 18.25
CA ALA A 210 22.32 1.32 17.70
C ALA A 210 21.48 2.42 17.03
N ALA A 211 21.33 3.59 17.68
CA ALA A 211 20.60 4.72 17.10
C ALA A 211 21.28 5.28 15.83
N PHE A 212 22.61 5.27 15.78
CA PHE A 212 23.39 5.66 14.60
C PHE A 212 23.20 4.66 13.44
N ALA A 213 23.24 3.35 13.72
CA ALA A 213 23.01 2.30 12.74
C ALA A 213 21.57 2.32 12.18
N GLU A 214 20.56 2.50 13.04
CA GLU A 214 19.15 2.61 12.65
C GLU A 214 18.89 3.83 11.76
N ALA A 215 19.45 5.00 12.12
CA ALA A 215 19.29 6.22 11.33
C ALA A 215 19.96 6.11 9.94
N ASN A 216 21.11 5.44 9.85
CA ASN A 216 21.82 5.25 8.58
C ASN A 216 21.07 4.30 7.61
N VAL A 217 20.22 3.42 8.14
CA VAL A 217 19.39 2.48 7.38
C VAL A 217 18.12 3.15 6.83
N PHE A 218 17.61 4.21 7.47
CA PHE A 218 16.31 4.81 7.12
C PHE A 218 16.21 5.23 5.65
N ARG A 219 17.10 6.12 5.18
CA ARG A 219 17.09 6.64 3.81
C ARG A 219 17.32 5.57 2.75
N ARG A 220 18.11 4.53 3.09
CA ARG A 220 18.44 3.43 2.17
C ARG A 220 17.20 2.71 1.64
N TRP A 221 16.13 2.62 2.42
CA TRP A 221 14.88 2.01 1.97
C TRP A 221 14.14 2.84 0.91
N PHE A 222 14.43 4.14 0.82
CA PHE A 222 13.80 5.07 -0.14
C PHE A 222 14.69 5.35 -1.36
N THR A 223 15.92 4.84 -1.40
CA THR A 223 16.85 5.03 -2.52
C THR A 223 16.25 4.70 -3.90
N PRO A 224 15.45 3.62 -4.09
CA PRO A 224 14.82 3.36 -5.39
C PRO A 224 13.84 4.45 -5.87
N ILE A 225 13.32 5.27 -4.94
CA ILE A 225 12.45 6.42 -5.22
C ILE A 225 13.31 7.63 -5.57
N GLU A 226 14.40 7.87 -4.83
CA GLU A 226 15.35 8.96 -5.11
C GLU A 226 16.03 8.78 -6.47
N ASP A 227 16.67 7.63 -6.67
CA ASP A 227 17.30 7.25 -7.94
C ASP A 227 16.29 7.34 -9.09
N GLY A 228 15.04 6.96 -8.80
CA GLY A 228 13.99 7.01 -9.79
C GLY A 228 13.60 8.41 -10.24
N ILE A 229 13.61 9.38 -9.33
CA ILE A 229 13.37 10.79 -9.67
C ILE A 229 14.53 11.34 -10.51
N HIS A 230 15.77 11.00 -10.15
CA HIS A 230 16.95 11.37 -10.93
C HIS A 230 16.90 10.77 -12.34
N ASP A 231 16.60 9.48 -12.48
CA ASP A 231 16.47 8.81 -13.78
C ASP A 231 15.43 9.47 -14.70
N LEU A 232 14.29 9.90 -14.12
CA LEU A 232 13.26 10.62 -14.88
C LEU A 232 13.77 11.98 -15.37
N HIS A 233 14.45 12.74 -14.51
CA HIS A 233 15.03 14.03 -14.88
C HIS A 233 16.13 13.87 -15.93
N ASP A 234 17.08 12.95 -15.72
CA ASP A 234 18.17 12.66 -16.65
C ASP A 234 17.66 12.25 -18.04
N ALA A 235 16.64 11.38 -18.10
CA ALA A 235 16.04 10.98 -19.36
C ALA A 235 15.39 12.18 -20.09
N ARG A 236 14.72 13.08 -19.37
CA ARG A 236 14.12 14.30 -19.92
C ARG A 236 15.18 15.27 -20.43
N GLN A 237 16.22 15.53 -19.66
CA GLN A 237 17.33 16.41 -20.06
C GLN A 237 18.04 15.90 -21.31
N ARG A 238 18.24 14.58 -21.40
CA ARG A 238 18.85 13.94 -22.58
C ARG A 238 17.88 13.78 -23.76
N LYS A 239 16.62 14.22 -23.63
CA LYS A 239 15.53 14.04 -24.61
C LYS A 239 15.37 12.57 -25.05
N MET A 240 15.59 11.66 -24.10
CA MET A 240 15.43 10.23 -24.29
C MET A 240 14.03 9.77 -23.84
N TYR A 241 13.72 8.50 -24.09
CA TYR A 241 12.51 7.89 -23.56
C TYR A 241 12.50 7.97 -22.03
N CYS A 242 11.48 8.62 -21.46
CA CYS A 242 11.31 8.75 -20.03
C CYS A 242 10.79 7.43 -19.44
N PRO A 243 11.50 6.79 -18.49
CA PRO A 243 11.12 5.48 -17.94
C PRO A 243 9.99 5.60 -16.90
N ASP A 244 8.86 6.18 -17.29
CA ASP A 244 7.72 6.51 -16.44
C ASP A 244 6.62 5.44 -16.39
N ASP A 245 6.77 4.33 -17.13
CA ASP A 245 5.75 3.28 -17.29
C ASP A 245 5.25 2.73 -15.96
N ARG A 246 6.14 2.47 -15.01
CA ARG A 246 5.76 1.96 -13.68
C ARG A 246 4.91 2.98 -12.92
N LEU A 247 5.28 4.26 -12.97
CA LEU A 247 4.53 5.32 -12.32
C LEU A 247 3.15 5.50 -12.93
N ARG A 248 3.03 5.40 -14.26
CA ARG A 248 1.75 5.43 -14.97
C ARG A 248 0.82 4.30 -14.54
N ARG A 249 1.33 3.06 -14.45
CA ARG A 249 0.57 1.91 -13.93
C ARG A 249 0.15 2.13 -12.48
N LEU A 250 1.07 2.60 -11.65
CA LEU A 250 0.84 2.82 -10.23
C LEU A 250 -0.24 3.90 -10.02
N GLN A 251 -0.17 5.01 -10.75
CA GLN A 251 -1.17 6.08 -10.74
C GLN A 251 -2.56 5.54 -11.11
N HIS A 252 -2.64 4.69 -12.15
CA HIS A 252 -3.90 4.07 -12.56
C HIS A 252 -4.46 3.10 -11.51
N CYS A 253 -3.60 2.27 -10.91
CA CYS A 253 -4.01 1.32 -9.87
C CYS A 253 -4.42 2.05 -8.57
N LEU A 254 -3.77 3.16 -8.23
CA LEU A 254 -4.17 4.01 -7.11
C LEU A 254 -5.54 4.66 -7.37
N ALA A 255 -5.81 5.12 -8.59
CA ALA A 255 -7.14 5.63 -8.97
C ALA A 255 -8.23 4.56 -8.80
N ASP A 256 -7.96 3.30 -9.17
CA ASP A 256 -8.89 2.19 -8.94
C ASP A 256 -9.09 1.90 -7.43
N LEU A 257 -8.01 1.99 -6.64
CA LEU A 257 -8.08 1.86 -5.18
C LEU A 257 -8.92 2.98 -4.55
N ILE A 258 -8.71 4.23 -4.96
CA ILE A 258 -9.47 5.40 -4.50
C ILE A 258 -10.95 5.19 -4.79
N TYR A 259 -11.31 4.73 -6.00
CA TYR A 259 -12.70 4.41 -6.33
C TYR A 259 -13.29 3.30 -5.45
N ALA A 260 -12.53 2.24 -5.15
CA ALA A 260 -12.98 1.19 -4.23
C ALA A 260 -13.15 1.68 -2.78
N LEU A 261 -12.29 2.62 -2.35
CA LEU A 261 -12.31 3.26 -1.03
C LEU A 261 -13.32 4.41 -0.94
N ASP A 262 -13.83 4.95 -2.04
CA ASP A 262 -14.90 5.96 -2.04
C ASP A 262 -15.76 5.90 -3.31
N PRO A 263 -16.63 4.87 -3.45
CA PRO A 263 -17.42 4.67 -4.67
C PRO A 263 -18.37 5.83 -4.98
N ASN A 264 -18.79 6.56 -3.95
CA ASN A 264 -19.72 7.69 -4.08
C ASN A 264 -18.99 9.03 -4.31
N GLY A 265 -17.66 9.05 -4.24
CA GLY A 265 -16.86 10.29 -4.39
C GLY A 265 -17.22 11.36 -3.37
N ILE A 266 -17.63 10.97 -2.16
CA ILE A 266 -18.05 11.91 -1.10
C ILE A 266 -16.82 12.61 -0.49
N ARG A 267 -15.70 11.89 -0.44
CA ARG A 267 -14.46 12.29 0.23
C ARG A 267 -13.33 12.53 -0.78
N ALA A 268 -13.37 11.81 -1.91
CA ALA A 268 -12.33 11.92 -2.91
C ALA A 268 -12.41 13.24 -3.70
N VAL A 269 -11.31 14.00 -3.74
CA VAL A 269 -11.13 15.12 -4.68
C VAL A 269 -11.42 14.66 -6.12
N LYS A 270 -12.24 15.44 -6.83
CA LYS A 270 -12.79 15.10 -8.15
C LYS A 270 -11.74 15.01 -9.28
N ASP A 271 -10.53 15.46 -9.02
CA ASP A 271 -9.44 15.65 -10.00
C ASP A 271 -8.51 14.43 -10.16
N SER A 272 -9.02 13.20 -9.99
CA SER A 272 -8.24 11.97 -10.21
C SER A 272 -8.07 11.65 -11.69
N THR A 273 -7.62 12.62 -12.49
CA THR A 273 -7.39 12.43 -13.92
C THR A 273 -6.29 11.38 -14.10
N LYS A 274 -6.61 10.29 -14.81
CA LYS A 274 -5.62 9.26 -15.14
C LYS A 274 -4.63 9.83 -16.16
N VAL A 275 -3.34 9.62 -15.92
CA VAL A 275 -2.28 9.95 -16.90
C VAL A 275 -2.41 9.05 -18.13
N ARG A 276 -1.66 9.34 -19.20
CA ARG A 276 -1.60 8.44 -20.37
C ARG A 276 -1.31 6.99 -19.93
N PRO A 277 -2.01 5.97 -20.46
CA PRO A 277 -1.79 4.58 -20.01
C PRO A 277 -0.41 4.06 -20.45
N ALA A 278 0.22 3.25 -19.60
CA ALA A 278 1.34 2.40 -20.00
C ALA A 278 0.86 1.20 -20.80
N GLU A 279 1.72 0.65 -21.66
CA GLU A 279 1.42 -0.56 -22.44
C GLU A 279 1.05 -1.71 -21.48
N HIS A 280 0.05 -2.55 -21.75
CA HIS A 280 -0.34 -3.63 -20.83
C HIS A 280 -0.65 -3.18 -19.38
N CYS A 281 -1.23 -2.00 -19.16
CA CYS A 281 -1.56 -1.50 -17.82
C CYS A 281 -2.55 -2.45 -17.07
N PRO A 282 -2.25 -2.89 -15.83
CA PRO A 282 -3.08 -3.86 -15.11
C PRO A 282 -4.31 -3.25 -14.41
N CYS A 283 -4.59 -1.96 -14.60
CA CYS A 283 -5.77 -1.32 -14.03
C CYS A 283 -7.06 -1.82 -14.69
N SER A 284 -8.18 -1.69 -13.96
CA SER A 284 -9.51 -2.15 -14.36
C SER A 284 -9.98 -1.53 -15.69
N SER A 285 -9.67 -0.26 -15.94
CA SER A 285 -10.07 0.46 -17.16
C SER A 285 -9.22 0.14 -18.38
N CYS A 286 -7.93 -0.17 -18.21
CA CYS A 286 -7.04 -0.45 -19.34
C CYS A 286 -7.02 -1.94 -19.70
N GLY A 287 -7.14 -2.85 -18.72
CA GLY A 287 -7.21 -4.29 -18.98
C GLY A 287 -8.45 -4.69 -19.78
N THR A 288 -9.58 -4.00 -19.57
CA THR A 288 -10.81 -4.19 -20.36
C THR A 288 -10.69 -3.62 -21.78
N ALA A 289 -9.94 -2.55 -21.99
CA ALA A 289 -9.68 -1.98 -23.31
C ALA A 289 -8.83 -2.91 -24.20
N LEU A 290 -7.83 -3.60 -23.62
CA LEU A 290 -7.00 -4.57 -24.34
C LEU A 290 -7.82 -5.77 -24.83
N HIS A 291 -8.69 -6.30 -23.96
CA HIS A 291 -9.60 -7.41 -24.31
C HIS A 291 -10.60 -7.02 -25.42
N ARG A 292 -11.12 -5.78 -25.39
CA ARG A 292 -12.07 -5.29 -26.40
C ARG A 292 -11.40 -5.11 -27.76
N ALA A 293 -10.17 -4.58 -27.82
CA ALA A 293 -9.40 -4.45 -29.05
C ALA A 293 -9.09 -5.82 -29.70
N THR A 294 -8.72 -6.83 -28.90
CA THR A 294 -8.53 -8.21 -29.40
C THR A 294 -9.81 -8.90 -29.85
N SER A 295 -10.98 -8.52 -29.31
CA SER A 295 -12.27 -9.07 -29.75
C SER A 295 -12.78 -8.47 -31.07
N ILE A 296 -12.47 -7.21 -31.33
CA ILE A 296 -12.85 -6.53 -32.58
C ILE A 296 -11.94 -7.00 -33.74
N GLY A 297 -10.62 -7.11 -33.50
CA GLY A 297 -9.68 -7.62 -34.51
C GLY A 297 -9.89 -9.10 -34.89
N ARG A 298 -10.53 -9.90 -34.03
CA ARG A 298 -10.86 -11.31 -34.32
C ARG A 298 -12.14 -11.47 -35.14
N ASN A 299 -13.07 -10.51 -35.07
CA ASN A 299 -14.31 -10.55 -35.86
C ASN A 299 -14.12 -10.07 -37.30
N GLU A 300 -13.17 -9.17 -37.57
CA GLU A 300 -12.88 -8.74 -38.94
C GLU A 300 -12.18 -9.82 -39.77
N THR A 301 -11.36 -10.68 -39.13
CA THR A 301 -10.71 -11.81 -39.82
C THR A 301 -11.66 -12.95 -40.20
N VAL A 302 -12.86 -13.02 -39.62
CA VAL A 302 -13.84 -14.10 -39.90
C VAL A 302 -14.83 -13.70 -41.00
N VAL A 303 -15.03 -12.40 -41.25
CA VAL A 303 -16.00 -11.93 -42.28
C VAL A 303 -15.35 -11.81 -43.68
N GLY A 304 -14.01 -11.77 -43.78
CA GLY A 304 -13.30 -11.67 -45.06
C GLY A 304 -13.06 -12.99 -45.81
N ALA A 305 -13.28 -14.16 -45.20
CA ALA A 305 -12.87 -15.46 -45.76
C ALA A 305 -14.01 -16.28 -46.40
N ARG A 306 -15.15 -15.66 -46.75
CA ARG A 306 -16.31 -16.38 -47.31
C ARG A 306 -16.91 -15.69 -48.52
N ARG A 307 -16.07 -15.35 -49.51
CA ARG A 307 -16.54 -14.91 -50.83
C ARG A 307 -15.49 -15.02 -51.93
N GLN A 308 -14.97 -16.22 -52.15
CA GLN A 308 -14.32 -16.61 -53.40
C GLN A 308 -14.33 -18.14 -53.41
N ASP A 309 -15.28 -18.71 -54.15
CA ASP A 309 -15.27 -20.06 -54.74
C ASP A 309 -16.66 -20.31 -55.36
N MET A 310 -16.88 -19.70 -56.52
CA MET A 310 -17.79 -20.20 -57.56
C MET A 310 -17.25 -19.75 -58.91
N ALA A 311 -16.40 -20.61 -59.47
CA ALA A 311 -16.15 -20.79 -60.89
C ALA A 311 -16.04 -22.30 -61.12
#